data_AF-R1EJE6-F1
#
_entry.id   AF-R1EJE6-F1
#
_cell.length_a   1.000
_cell.length_b   1.000
_cell.length_c   1.000
_cell.angle_alpha   90.00
_cell.angle_beta   90.00
_cell.angle_gamma   90.00
#
_symmetry.space_group_name_H-M   'P 1'
#
loop_
_entity.id
_entity.type
_entity.pdbx_description
1 polymer ?
#
loop_
_entity_poly.entity_id
_entity_poly.type
_entity_poly.pdbx_seq_one_letter_code
_entity_poly.pdbx_strand_id
1 'polypeptide(L)'
;MTSAALICAAAASFLVGGGPRAPAALPRASRIIAAIDYKDPAVAAEFQKVQERPIELVEAEIEKSGVPVPPSLNEMDMRLMLVELRMRKAGTMPGGGKAAPKKPANYGSKYEEALWEKPAFKRLIDDYRARGNTNALNLATEYLNSPRQAADRYAGTGAYDETVAAIDAAMSAKVEQQVTSGRVAFGGFPAAMGEAAIRMTLEGFGPLASLSVDVSGDGLSCRGAAEFETVEAAKACIDKYDGVDMGLGTTLEFKAL
;
A
#
# COMPACT_ATOMS: atom_id res chain seq x y z
N MET A 1 -27.03 59.88 -15.03
CA MET A 1 -26.14 60.69 -15.89
C MET A 1 -24.75 60.69 -15.25
N THR A 2 -23.76 60.32 -16.06
CA THR A 2 -22.32 60.69 -16.00
C THR A 2 -21.45 60.30 -14.79
N SER A 3 -20.61 59.28 -15.05
CA SER A 3 -19.17 59.11 -14.73
C SER A 3 -18.43 60.18 -13.93
N ALA A 4 -17.52 59.74 -13.04
CA ALA A 4 -16.08 59.90 -13.25
C ALA A 4 -15.26 59.06 -12.25
N ALA A 5 -14.24 58.39 -12.79
CA ALA A 5 -13.28 57.57 -12.07
C ALA A 5 -12.32 58.41 -11.22
N LEU A 6 -11.89 57.85 -10.09
CA LEU A 6 -10.66 58.27 -9.43
C LEU A 6 -9.69 57.09 -9.36
N ILE A 7 -8.64 57.20 -10.17
CA ILE A 7 -7.49 56.30 -10.25
C ILE A 7 -6.52 56.76 -9.16
N CYS A 8 -6.33 55.95 -8.12
CA CYS A 8 -5.21 56.12 -7.18
C CYS A 8 -4.02 55.26 -7.66
N ALA A 9 -3.02 55.92 -8.23
CA ALA A 9 -1.73 55.34 -8.53
C ALA A 9 -0.89 55.25 -7.25
N ALA A 10 -0.56 54.03 -6.82
CA ALA A 10 0.49 53.77 -5.84
C ALA A 10 1.60 52.97 -6.55
N ALA A 11 2.70 53.66 -6.87
CA ALA A 11 3.91 53.06 -7.36
C ALA A 11 4.63 52.34 -6.19
N ALA A 12 4.64 51.00 -6.22
CA ALA A 12 5.48 50.20 -5.34
C ALA A 12 6.63 49.62 -6.17
N SER A 13 7.80 50.20 -5.99
CA SER A 13 9.08 49.70 -6.53
C SER A 13 9.39 48.34 -5.92
N PHE A 14 9.27 47.26 -6.69
CA PHE A 14 9.86 45.96 -6.34
C PHE A 14 11.33 45.97 -6.76
N LEU A 15 12.20 46.28 -5.79
CA LEU A 15 13.63 45.98 -5.87
C LEU A 15 13.81 44.45 -5.92
N VAL A 16 14.24 43.96 -7.08
CA VAL A 16 14.79 42.61 -7.26
C VAL A 16 16.15 42.57 -6.56
N GLY A 17 16.12 42.32 -5.25
CA GLY A 17 17.31 42.02 -4.45
C GLY A 17 17.67 40.54 -4.60
N GLY A 18 18.44 40.21 -5.64
CA GLY A 18 19.09 38.91 -5.78
C GLY A 18 20.20 38.75 -4.75
N GLY A 19 19.83 38.29 -3.54
CA GLY A 19 20.80 37.77 -2.58
C GLY A 19 21.32 36.39 -3.03
N PRO A 20 22.59 36.04 -2.76
CA PRO A 20 23.10 34.71 -3.08
C PRO A 20 22.30 33.67 -2.29
N ARG A 21 21.60 32.79 -3.02
CA ARG A 21 21.00 31.58 -2.45
C ARG A 21 22.12 30.81 -1.76
N ALA A 22 22.00 30.61 -0.45
CA ALA A 22 22.85 29.68 0.28
C ALA A 22 22.82 28.34 -0.46
N PRO A 23 23.98 27.67 -0.67
CA PRO A 23 23.98 26.36 -1.29
C PRO A 23 23.08 25.45 -0.45
N ALA A 24 22.10 24.85 -1.10
CA ALA A 24 21.27 23.83 -0.48
C ALA A 24 22.20 22.79 0.13
N ALA A 25 22.14 22.60 1.44
CA ALA A 25 22.87 21.54 2.10
C ALA A 25 22.44 20.24 1.42
N LEU A 26 23.38 19.60 0.72
CA LEU A 26 23.17 18.24 0.23
C LEU A 26 22.72 17.40 1.42
N PRO A 27 21.69 16.55 1.26
CA PRO A 27 21.29 15.64 2.32
C PRO A 27 22.55 14.88 2.74
N ARG A 28 22.93 15.00 4.03
CA ARG A 28 23.98 14.18 4.60
C ARG A 28 23.60 12.74 4.27
N ALA A 29 24.35 12.09 3.38
CA ALA A 29 24.25 10.66 3.20
C ALA A 29 24.33 10.07 4.60
N SER A 30 23.24 9.44 5.05
CA SER A 30 23.22 8.72 6.32
C SER A 30 24.36 7.74 6.22
N ARG A 31 25.48 8.02 6.89
CA ARG A 31 26.59 7.08 6.92
C ARG A 31 26.01 5.83 7.55
N ILE A 32 25.90 4.76 6.76
CA ILE A 32 25.59 3.42 7.25
C ILE A 32 26.84 3.01 8.03
N ILE A 33 26.95 3.49 9.28
CA ILE A 33 27.99 3.08 10.21
C ILE A 33 27.38 1.93 10.99
N ALA A 34 27.90 0.75 10.67
CA ALA A 34 27.65 -0.54 11.26
C ALA A 34 27.23 -0.49 12.73
N ALA A 35 26.01 -0.95 12.99
CA ALA A 35 25.58 -1.43 14.29
C ALA A 35 24.56 -2.56 14.13
N ILE A 36 24.87 -3.53 13.25
CA ILE A 36 24.07 -4.76 13.17
C ILE A 36 24.59 -5.73 14.24
N ASP A 37 23.70 -6.22 15.10
CA ASP A 37 24.03 -7.28 16.07
C ASP A 37 24.16 -8.62 15.35
N TYR A 38 25.39 -9.13 15.27
CA TYR A 38 25.76 -10.40 14.63
C TYR A 38 25.24 -11.63 15.39
N LYS A 39 24.73 -11.45 16.61
CA LYS A 39 24.10 -12.54 17.39
C LYS A 39 22.62 -12.71 17.06
N ASP A 40 22.04 -11.83 16.25
CA ASP A 40 20.68 -11.99 15.76
C ASP A 40 20.62 -13.13 14.72
N PRO A 41 19.79 -14.17 14.94
CA PRO A 41 19.70 -15.31 14.02
C PRO A 41 19.23 -14.92 12.60
N ALA A 42 18.48 -13.82 12.44
CA ALA A 42 18.04 -13.33 11.14
C ALA A 42 19.19 -12.68 10.35
N VAL A 43 20.09 -11.98 11.05
CA VAL A 43 21.30 -11.39 10.46
C VAL A 43 22.27 -12.50 10.05
N ALA A 44 22.46 -13.50 10.91
CA ALA A 44 23.35 -14.62 10.64
C ALA A 44 22.90 -15.43 9.39
N ALA A 45 21.59 -15.63 9.21
CA ALA A 45 21.05 -16.34 8.06
C ALA A 45 21.25 -15.59 6.73
N GLU A 46 21.09 -14.26 6.72
CA GLU A 46 21.38 -13.44 5.53
C GLU A 46 22.89 -13.32 5.28
N PHE A 47 23.69 -13.24 6.34
CA PHE A 47 25.14 -13.21 6.25
C PHE A 47 25.70 -14.50 5.65
N GLN A 48 25.18 -15.67 6.02
CA GLN A 48 25.59 -16.95 5.44
C GLN A 48 25.38 -17.01 3.91
N LYS A 49 24.31 -16.39 3.40
CA LYS A 49 24.02 -16.30 1.95
C LYS A 49 24.93 -15.32 1.20
N VAL A 50 25.52 -14.37 1.91
CA VAL A 50 26.42 -13.35 1.37
C VAL A 50 27.89 -13.77 1.52
N GLN A 51 28.22 -14.57 2.54
CA GLN A 51 29.56 -15.07 2.82
C GLN A 51 30.16 -15.83 1.64
N GLU A 52 29.36 -16.66 0.97
CA GLU A 52 29.80 -17.49 -0.16
C GLU A 52 29.85 -16.72 -1.50
N ARG A 53 29.39 -15.46 -1.55
CA ARG A 53 29.36 -14.67 -2.80
C ARG A 53 30.72 -14.03 -3.09
N PRO A 54 31.10 -13.97 -4.38
CA PRO A 54 32.28 -13.20 -4.81
C PRO A 54 32.04 -11.71 -4.60
N ILE A 55 33.10 -10.99 -4.22
CA ILE A 55 33.05 -9.59 -3.78
C ILE A 55 32.56 -8.66 -4.88
N GLU A 56 32.92 -8.93 -6.14
CA GLU A 56 32.49 -8.16 -7.31
C GLU A 56 30.96 -8.14 -7.46
N LEU A 57 30.28 -9.25 -7.14
CA LEU A 57 28.81 -9.32 -7.15
C LEU A 57 28.20 -8.62 -5.93
N VAL A 58 28.92 -8.56 -4.82
CA VAL A 58 28.51 -7.84 -3.61
C VAL A 58 28.55 -6.33 -3.87
N GLU A 59 29.63 -5.83 -4.45
CA GLU A 59 29.81 -4.42 -4.84
C GLU A 59 28.76 -3.99 -5.87
N ALA A 60 28.57 -4.76 -6.95
CA ALA A 60 27.58 -4.45 -7.98
C ALA A 60 26.15 -4.37 -7.42
N GLU A 61 25.80 -5.18 -6.41
CA GLU A 61 24.47 -5.16 -5.79
C GLU A 61 24.28 -3.98 -4.84
N ILE A 62 25.36 -3.56 -4.17
CA ILE A 62 25.38 -2.34 -3.35
C ILE A 62 25.25 -1.10 -4.24
N GLU A 63 25.99 -1.04 -5.34
CA GLU A 63 25.92 0.06 -6.31
C GLU A 63 24.56 0.14 -6.99
N LYS A 64 23.96 -1.00 -7.35
CA LYS A 64 22.57 -1.08 -7.84
C LYS A 64 21.56 -0.59 -6.80
N SER A 65 21.91 -0.60 -5.52
CA SER A 65 21.11 -0.05 -4.43
C SER A 65 21.32 1.46 -4.22
N GLY A 66 22.14 2.11 -5.06
CA GLY A 66 22.36 3.56 -5.04
C GLY A 66 23.28 4.03 -3.92
N VAL A 67 23.99 3.12 -3.24
CA VAL A 67 24.92 3.45 -2.16
C VAL A 67 26.35 3.32 -2.69
N PRO A 68 27.15 4.41 -2.72
CA PRO A 68 28.54 4.31 -3.12
C PRO A 68 29.33 3.54 -2.06
N VAL A 69 29.96 2.44 -2.46
CA VAL A 69 30.85 1.66 -1.59
C VAL A 69 32.11 2.48 -1.32
N PRO A 70 32.49 2.75 -0.06
CA PRO A 70 33.77 3.38 0.23
C PRO A 70 34.93 2.46 -0.19
N PRO A 71 35.94 2.94 -0.94
CA PRO A 71 37.05 2.12 -1.41
C PRO A 71 38.00 1.65 -0.29
N SER A 72 37.78 2.11 0.95
CA SER A 72 38.55 1.74 2.13
C SER A 72 37.87 0.66 3.00
N LEU A 73 36.77 0.07 2.53
CA LEU A 73 35.98 -0.90 3.31
C LEU A 73 36.55 -2.32 3.11
N ASN A 74 36.72 -3.08 4.19
CA ASN A 74 37.18 -4.47 4.08
C ASN A 74 36.07 -5.37 3.53
N GLU A 75 36.42 -6.51 2.94
CA GLU A 75 35.46 -7.47 2.35
C GLU A 75 34.33 -7.87 3.31
N MET A 76 34.67 -8.07 4.59
CA MET A 76 33.72 -8.38 5.65
C MET A 76 32.69 -7.25 5.84
N ASP A 77 33.16 -6.01 5.86
CA ASP A 77 32.32 -4.84 6.05
C ASP A 77 31.43 -4.61 4.81
N MET A 78 31.91 -4.94 3.61
CA MET A 78 31.11 -4.84 2.37
C MET A 78 29.97 -5.85 2.38
N ARG A 79 30.24 -7.08 2.82
CA ARG A 79 29.23 -8.11 3.00
C ARG A 79 28.19 -7.71 4.05
N LEU A 80 28.62 -7.14 5.18
CA LEU A 80 27.72 -6.65 6.23
C LEU A 80 26.86 -5.48 5.74
N MET A 81 27.43 -4.56 4.96
CA MET A 81 26.69 -3.46 4.36
C MET A 81 25.64 -3.98 3.36
N LEU A 82 25.95 -5.00 2.57
CA LEU A 82 24.96 -5.63 1.69
C LEU A 82 23.84 -6.33 2.48
N VAL A 83 24.18 -7.07 3.55
CA VAL A 83 23.19 -7.68 4.45
C VAL A 83 22.28 -6.61 5.03
N GLU A 84 22.84 -5.48 5.48
CA GLU A 84 22.06 -4.35 5.98
C GLU A 84 21.12 -3.78 4.92
N LEU A 85 21.62 -3.57 3.70
CA LEU A 85 20.81 -3.04 2.60
C LEU A 85 19.67 -3.97 2.22
N ARG A 86 19.91 -5.28 2.21
CA ARG A 86 18.87 -6.29 1.98
C ARG A 86 17.84 -6.30 3.10
N MET A 87 18.28 -6.29 4.36
CA MET A 87 17.38 -6.28 5.51
C MET A 87 16.60 -4.97 5.64
N ARG A 88 17.20 -3.83 5.28
CA ARG A 88 16.51 -2.52 5.20
C ARG A 88 15.47 -2.52 4.08
N LYS A 89 15.82 -3.00 2.88
CA LYS A 89 14.88 -3.12 1.75
C LYS A 89 13.74 -4.11 2.03
N ALA A 90 14.03 -5.19 2.76
CA ALA A 90 13.04 -6.17 3.19
C ALA A 90 12.20 -5.71 4.39
N GLY A 91 12.56 -4.59 5.04
CA GLY A 91 11.87 -4.11 6.24
C GLY A 91 12.05 -5.02 7.46
N THR A 92 13.12 -5.81 7.50
CA THR A 92 13.41 -6.81 8.55
C THR A 92 14.57 -6.41 9.47
N MET A 93 15.01 -5.16 9.42
CA MET A 93 16.08 -4.65 10.29
C MET A 93 15.70 -4.79 11.78
N PRO A 94 16.53 -5.47 12.60
CA PRO A 94 16.35 -5.48 14.04
C PRO A 94 16.46 -4.04 14.56
N GLY A 95 15.40 -3.55 15.20
CA GLY A 95 15.31 -2.18 15.73
C GLY A 95 14.76 -1.12 14.75
N GLY A 96 14.50 -1.46 13.48
CA GLY A 96 13.95 -0.56 12.48
C GLY A 96 12.50 -0.88 12.12
N GLY A 97 11.55 -0.49 12.98
CA GLY A 97 10.11 -0.66 12.76
C GLY A 97 9.62 -2.09 13.00
N LYS A 98 8.56 -2.24 13.81
CA LYS A 98 7.87 -3.53 13.97
C LYS A 98 7.53 -4.03 12.57
N ALA A 99 7.98 -5.24 12.22
CA ALA A 99 7.50 -5.95 11.04
C ALA A 99 5.97 -5.82 11.02
N ALA A 100 5.41 -5.41 9.87
CA ALA A 100 3.97 -5.27 9.72
C ALA A 100 3.33 -6.58 10.24
N PRO A 101 2.42 -6.49 11.21
CA PRO A 101 1.94 -7.69 11.88
C PRO A 101 1.34 -8.62 10.80
N LYS A 102 1.65 -9.92 10.90
CA LYS A 102 1.15 -10.91 9.92
C LYS A 102 -0.33 -11.15 10.18
N LYS A 103 -1.13 -11.24 9.11
CA LYS A 103 -2.56 -11.60 9.18
C LYS A 103 -2.68 -12.89 10.02
N PRO A 104 -3.41 -12.88 11.16
CA PRO A 104 -3.54 -14.07 11.99
C PRO A 104 -4.41 -15.12 11.28
N ALA A 105 -4.15 -16.41 11.56
CA ALA A 105 -4.87 -17.51 10.93
C ALA A 105 -6.30 -17.66 11.46
N ASN A 106 -6.55 -17.26 12.71
CA ASN A 106 -7.87 -17.22 13.35
C ASN A 106 -8.01 -15.87 14.06
N TYR A 107 -9.21 -15.30 14.02
CA TYR A 107 -9.56 -14.06 14.71
C TYR A 107 -10.32 -14.36 16.00
N GLY A 108 -10.05 -13.60 17.06
CA GLY A 108 -10.76 -13.74 18.34
C GLY A 108 -12.16 -13.13 18.30
N SER A 109 -12.43 -12.22 17.36
CA SER A 109 -13.72 -11.55 17.20
C SER A 109 -13.93 -11.03 15.77
N LYS A 110 -15.18 -10.78 15.37
CA LYS A 110 -15.51 -10.17 14.07
C LYS A 110 -14.93 -8.78 13.93
N TYR A 111 -14.79 -8.08 15.05
CA TYR A 111 -14.14 -6.77 15.11
C TYR A 111 -12.64 -6.86 14.76
N GLU A 112 -11.93 -7.85 15.30
CA GLU A 112 -10.52 -8.06 14.95
C GLU A 112 -10.36 -8.43 13.48
N GLU A 113 -11.19 -9.34 12.97
CA GLU A 113 -11.23 -9.69 11.55
C GLU A 113 -11.42 -8.44 10.66
N ALA A 114 -12.40 -7.59 10.99
CA ALA A 114 -12.67 -6.35 10.26
C ALA A 114 -11.47 -5.39 10.25
N LEU A 115 -10.70 -5.28 11.35
CA LEU A 115 -9.50 -4.45 11.38
C LEU A 115 -8.40 -4.91 10.41
N TRP A 116 -8.39 -6.20 10.07
CA TRP A 116 -7.42 -6.79 9.15
C TRP A 116 -7.90 -6.79 7.70
N GLU A 117 -9.17 -7.09 7.48
CA GLU A 117 -9.72 -7.28 6.14
C GLU A 117 -10.30 -6.01 5.52
N LYS A 118 -10.69 -5.03 6.34
CA LYS A 118 -11.34 -3.79 5.89
C LYS A 118 -10.47 -2.57 6.24
N PRO A 119 -9.64 -2.07 5.31
CA PRO A 119 -8.75 -0.94 5.60
C PRO A 119 -9.50 0.35 5.91
N ALA A 120 -10.68 0.58 5.32
CA ALA A 120 -11.54 1.72 5.64
C ALA A 120 -12.05 1.66 7.09
N PHE A 121 -12.47 0.48 7.55
CA PHE A 121 -12.84 0.26 8.94
C PHE A 121 -11.67 0.50 9.89
N LYS A 122 -10.47 -0.01 9.55
CA LYS A 122 -9.26 0.27 10.34
C LYS A 122 -8.98 1.77 10.45
N ARG A 123 -9.07 2.53 9.35
CA ARG A 123 -8.90 3.99 9.35
C ARG A 123 -9.92 4.68 10.26
N LEU A 124 -11.18 4.26 10.21
CA LEU A 124 -12.25 4.79 11.08
C LEU A 124 -11.94 4.57 12.56
N ILE A 125 -11.53 3.35 12.92
CA ILE A 125 -11.16 3.02 14.30
C ILE A 125 -9.92 3.79 14.77
N ASP A 126 -8.91 3.95 13.91
CA ASP A 126 -7.72 4.72 14.24
C ASP A 126 -8.05 6.21 14.45
N ASP A 127 -9.01 6.78 13.71
CA ASP A 127 -9.54 8.14 13.95
C ASP A 127 -10.29 8.24 15.28
N TYR A 128 -11.15 7.26 15.61
CA TYR A 128 -11.81 7.21 16.92
C TYR A 128 -10.82 7.10 18.09
N ARG A 129 -9.75 6.33 17.94
CA ARG A 129 -8.65 6.28 18.91
C ARG A 129 -7.93 7.61 19.03
N ALA A 130 -7.61 8.25 17.91
CA ALA A 130 -6.93 9.55 17.89
C ALA A 130 -7.75 10.65 18.57
N ARG A 131 -9.09 10.61 18.43
CA ARG A 131 -10.02 11.55 19.08
C ARG A 131 -10.37 11.19 20.53
N GLY A 132 -9.89 10.04 21.03
CA GLY A 132 -10.26 9.53 22.36
C GLY A 132 -11.75 9.21 22.49
N ASN A 133 -12.44 8.89 21.39
CA ASN A 133 -13.87 8.59 21.41
C ASN A 133 -14.12 7.12 21.82
N THR A 134 -13.99 6.86 23.13
CA THR A 134 -14.15 5.52 23.72
C THR A 134 -15.55 4.95 23.48
N ASN A 135 -16.59 5.78 23.44
CA ASN A 135 -17.96 5.33 23.21
C ASN A 135 -18.13 4.76 21.80
N ALA A 136 -17.58 5.43 20.79
CA ALA A 136 -17.60 4.93 19.41
C ALA A 136 -16.77 3.65 19.23
N LEU A 137 -15.66 3.50 19.96
CA LEU A 137 -14.85 2.29 19.96
C LEU A 137 -15.57 1.08 20.59
N ASN A 138 -16.23 1.30 21.73
CA ASN A 138 -17.03 0.26 22.38
C ASN A 138 -18.22 -0.12 21.49
N LEU A 139 -18.92 0.87 20.93
CA LEU A 139 -20.02 0.63 20.00
C LEU A 139 -19.56 -0.14 18.77
N ALA A 140 -18.44 0.22 18.15
CA ALA A 140 -17.92 -0.52 16.99
C ALA A 140 -17.56 -1.98 17.34
N THR A 141 -16.96 -2.20 18.51
CA THR A 141 -16.61 -3.55 18.99
C THR A 141 -17.85 -4.39 19.26
N GLU A 142 -18.86 -3.81 19.94
CA GLU A 142 -20.09 -4.52 20.30
C GLU A 142 -21.01 -4.73 19.10
N TYR A 143 -21.14 -3.74 18.21
CA TYR A 143 -22.00 -3.81 17.04
C TYR A 143 -21.54 -4.90 16.06
N LEU A 144 -20.23 -5.01 15.79
CA LEU A 144 -19.69 -6.05 14.91
C LEU A 144 -19.83 -7.46 15.48
N ASN A 145 -19.77 -7.62 16.81
CA ASN A 145 -19.87 -8.92 17.47
C ASN A 145 -21.32 -9.30 17.80
N SER A 146 -22.18 -8.34 18.13
CA SER A 146 -23.56 -8.53 18.59
C SER A 146 -24.40 -7.26 18.36
N PRO A 147 -24.94 -7.05 17.15
CA PRO A 147 -25.73 -5.85 16.81
C PRO A 147 -26.90 -5.60 17.75
N ARG A 148 -27.57 -6.67 18.21
CA ARG A 148 -28.70 -6.60 19.14
C ARG A 148 -28.30 -6.06 20.52
N GLN A 149 -27.18 -6.53 21.07
CA GLN A 149 -26.68 -6.02 22.36
C GLN A 149 -26.21 -4.57 22.25
N ALA A 150 -25.61 -4.20 21.12
CA ALA A 150 -25.25 -2.81 20.85
C ALA A 150 -26.48 -1.90 20.78
N ALA A 151 -27.57 -2.35 20.14
CA ALA A 151 -28.83 -1.62 20.13
C ALA A 151 -29.40 -1.46 21.54
N ASP A 152 -29.46 -2.54 22.33
CA ASP A 152 -30.02 -2.47 23.70
C ASP A 152 -29.27 -1.49 24.62
N ARG A 153 -27.97 -1.25 24.38
CA ARG A 153 -27.12 -0.40 25.23
C ARG A 153 -26.96 1.04 24.75
N TYR A 154 -26.93 1.24 23.43
CA TYR A 154 -26.55 2.52 22.84
C TYR A 154 -27.66 3.15 21.98
N ALA A 155 -28.71 2.41 21.62
CA ALA A 155 -29.83 2.97 20.86
C ALA A 155 -30.52 4.09 21.65
N GLY A 156 -30.94 5.14 20.93
CA GLY A 156 -31.53 6.34 21.51
C GLY A 156 -30.51 7.38 22.00
N THR A 157 -29.20 7.12 21.87
CA THR A 157 -28.19 8.19 21.99
C THR A 157 -28.09 8.97 20.69
N GLY A 158 -27.93 10.30 20.77
CA GLY A 158 -27.96 11.18 19.59
C GLY A 158 -26.86 10.92 18.54
N ALA A 159 -25.84 10.13 18.88
CA ALA A 159 -24.74 9.77 17.99
C ALA A 159 -24.74 8.28 17.56
N TYR A 160 -25.71 7.48 18.03
CA TYR A 160 -25.76 6.04 17.74
C TYR A 160 -25.94 5.78 16.25
N ASP A 161 -26.99 6.36 15.66
CA ASP A 161 -27.33 6.14 14.25
C ASP A 161 -26.21 6.63 13.32
N GLU A 162 -25.60 7.78 13.64
CA GLU A 162 -24.47 8.32 12.89
C GLU A 162 -23.24 7.41 12.97
N THR A 163 -22.92 6.89 14.15
CA THR A 163 -21.75 6.03 14.36
C THR A 163 -21.96 4.66 13.69
N VAL A 164 -23.15 4.08 13.80
CA VAL A 164 -23.51 2.83 13.13
C VAL A 164 -23.45 2.99 11.61
N ALA A 165 -24.02 4.07 11.07
CA ALA A 165 -23.95 4.36 9.64
C ALA A 165 -22.49 4.50 9.15
N ALA A 166 -21.62 5.16 9.91
CA ALA A 166 -20.19 5.26 9.59
C ALA A 166 -19.48 3.90 9.63
N ILE A 167 -19.82 3.04 10.60
CA ILE A 167 -19.30 1.67 10.68
C ILE A 167 -19.76 0.85 9.47
N ASP A 168 -21.05 0.86 9.14
CA ASP A 168 -21.60 0.12 8.01
C ASP A 168 -21.02 0.59 6.67
N ALA A 169 -20.84 1.90 6.50
CA ALA A 169 -20.18 2.47 5.33
C ALA A 169 -18.71 2.02 5.24
N ALA A 170 -17.98 2.00 6.35
CA ALA A 170 -16.59 1.57 6.37
C ALA A 170 -16.42 0.05 6.16
N MET A 171 -17.39 -0.75 6.60
CA MET A 171 -17.44 -2.20 6.36
C MET A 171 -17.79 -2.54 4.90
N SER A 172 -18.62 -1.69 4.28
CA SER A 172 -19.07 -1.84 2.89
C SER A 172 -18.13 -1.18 1.87
N ALA A 173 -17.18 -0.35 2.33
CA ALA A 173 -16.21 0.30 1.48
C ALA A 173 -15.35 -0.73 0.74
N LYS A 174 -15.18 -0.54 -0.58
CA LYS A 174 -14.25 -1.34 -1.37
C LYS A 174 -12.84 -1.19 -0.80
N VAL A 175 -12.11 -2.30 -0.74
CA VAL A 175 -10.70 -2.31 -0.33
C VAL A 175 -9.93 -1.54 -1.40
N GLU A 176 -9.58 -0.28 -1.13
CA GLU A 176 -8.71 0.50 -2.02
C GLU A 176 -7.36 -0.22 -2.12
N GLN A 177 -7.14 -0.91 -3.24
CA GLN A 177 -5.89 -1.61 -3.48
C GLN A 177 -4.80 -0.59 -3.82
N GLN A 178 -3.64 -0.72 -3.19
CA GLN A 178 -2.53 0.16 -3.49
C GLN A 178 -1.89 -0.29 -4.82
N VAL A 179 -2.35 0.29 -5.93
CA VAL A 179 -1.84 0.01 -7.27
C VAL A 179 -0.55 0.80 -7.47
N THR A 180 0.59 0.13 -7.34
CA THR A 180 1.94 0.72 -7.53
C THR A 180 2.58 0.31 -8.86
N SER A 181 1.97 -0.63 -9.59
CA SER A 181 2.44 -1.16 -10.85
C SER A 181 1.29 -1.33 -11.85
N GLY A 182 1.62 -1.51 -13.14
CA GLY A 182 0.63 -1.86 -14.16
C GLY A 182 0.14 -3.32 -14.07
N ARG A 183 0.62 -4.11 -13.11
CA ARG A 183 0.34 -5.54 -13.02
C ARG A 183 -0.86 -5.82 -12.14
N VAL A 184 -1.75 -6.68 -12.66
CA VAL A 184 -2.93 -7.17 -11.95
C VAL A 184 -3.05 -8.67 -12.12
N ALA A 185 -3.42 -9.37 -11.05
CA ALA A 185 -4.00 -10.69 -11.13
C ALA A 185 -5.52 -10.56 -11.27
N PHE A 186 -6.15 -11.48 -11.99
CA PHE A 186 -7.61 -11.52 -12.10
C PHE A 186 -8.15 -12.95 -12.00
N GLY A 187 -9.41 -13.07 -11.63
CA GLY A 187 -10.16 -14.32 -11.56
C GLY A 187 -11.65 -14.09 -11.78
N GLY A 188 -12.37 -15.18 -12.10
CA GLY A 188 -13.83 -15.17 -12.19
C GLY A 188 -14.40 -14.83 -13.57
N PHE A 189 -13.57 -14.59 -14.59
CA PHE A 189 -14.09 -14.46 -15.96
C PHE A 189 -14.71 -15.78 -16.41
N PRO A 190 -15.86 -15.80 -17.11
CA PRO A 190 -16.42 -17.05 -17.61
C PRO A 190 -15.46 -17.74 -18.59
N ALA A 191 -15.28 -19.06 -18.45
CA ALA A 191 -14.39 -19.83 -19.33
C ALA A 191 -14.76 -19.69 -20.82
N ALA A 192 -16.04 -19.44 -21.13
CA ALA A 192 -16.53 -19.21 -22.48
C ALA A 192 -16.00 -17.93 -23.15
N MET A 193 -15.49 -16.95 -22.39
CA MET A 193 -14.88 -15.74 -22.96
C MET A 193 -13.56 -16.07 -23.67
N GLY A 194 -12.75 -16.96 -23.10
CA GLY A 194 -11.40 -17.26 -23.59
C GLY A 194 -10.46 -16.05 -23.54
N GLU A 195 -9.18 -16.29 -23.86
CA GLU A 195 -8.13 -15.26 -23.76
C GLU A 195 -8.41 -14.03 -24.64
N ALA A 196 -8.90 -14.22 -25.87
CA ALA A 196 -9.11 -13.12 -26.81
C ALA A 196 -10.17 -12.12 -26.32
N ALA A 197 -11.29 -12.58 -25.77
CA ALA A 197 -12.32 -11.68 -25.25
C ALA A 197 -11.89 -11.01 -23.93
N ILE A 198 -11.15 -11.73 -23.08
CA ILE A 198 -10.57 -11.15 -21.85
C ILE A 198 -9.58 -10.05 -22.21
N ARG A 199 -8.69 -10.28 -23.20
CA ARG A 199 -7.77 -9.29 -23.73
C ARG A 199 -8.51 -8.03 -24.19
N MET A 200 -9.51 -8.18 -25.07
CA MET A 200 -10.29 -7.03 -25.56
C MET A 200 -10.98 -6.26 -24.42
N THR A 201 -11.46 -6.97 -23.39
CA THR A 201 -12.11 -6.36 -22.23
C THR A 201 -11.13 -5.51 -21.41
N LEU A 202 -9.91 -6.02 -21.20
CA LEU A 202 -8.87 -5.33 -20.45
C LEU A 202 -8.24 -4.18 -21.26
N GLU A 203 -8.03 -4.36 -22.55
CA GLU A 203 -7.49 -3.32 -23.45
C GLU A 203 -8.41 -2.08 -23.54
N GLY A 204 -9.68 -2.20 -23.13
CA GLY A 204 -10.58 -1.06 -22.97
C GLY A 204 -10.14 -0.03 -21.92
N PHE A 205 -9.22 -0.35 -21.01
CA PHE A 205 -8.64 0.59 -20.04
C PHE A 205 -7.28 1.16 -20.47
N GLY A 206 -6.58 0.46 -21.36
CA GLY A 206 -5.24 0.82 -21.79
C GLY A 206 -4.52 -0.37 -22.42
N PRO A 207 -3.41 -0.12 -23.15
CA PRO A 207 -2.65 -1.18 -23.80
C PRO A 207 -2.04 -2.15 -22.78
N LEU A 208 -2.04 -3.43 -23.14
CA LEU A 208 -1.44 -4.52 -22.36
C LEU A 208 -0.04 -4.84 -22.88
N ALA A 209 0.95 -4.80 -21.98
CA ALA A 209 2.28 -5.31 -22.20
C ALA A 209 2.32 -6.86 -22.17
N SER A 210 1.53 -7.49 -21.29
CA SER A 210 1.41 -8.95 -21.23
C SER A 210 0.06 -9.41 -20.68
N LEU A 211 -0.35 -10.63 -21.05
CA LEU A 211 -1.56 -11.29 -20.57
C LEU A 211 -1.31 -12.80 -20.51
N SER A 212 -1.68 -13.41 -19.39
CA SER A 212 -1.72 -14.86 -19.20
C SER A 212 -3.11 -15.23 -18.71
N VAL A 213 -3.74 -16.21 -19.34
CA VAL A 213 -5.07 -16.70 -18.98
C VAL A 213 -5.05 -18.21 -18.87
N ASP A 214 -5.49 -18.71 -17.73
CA ASP A 214 -5.65 -20.13 -17.45
C ASP A 214 -7.10 -20.42 -17.07
N VAL A 215 -7.62 -21.56 -17.50
CA VAL A 215 -8.89 -22.07 -17.00
C VAL A 215 -8.68 -22.56 -15.57
N SER A 216 -9.48 -22.08 -14.65
CA SER A 216 -9.47 -22.49 -13.25
C SER A 216 -9.82 -23.98 -13.13
N GLY A 217 -9.41 -24.60 -12.01
CA GLY A 217 -9.67 -26.04 -11.78
C GLY A 217 -11.16 -26.41 -11.68
N ASP A 218 -12.04 -25.43 -11.54
CA ASP A 218 -13.50 -25.59 -11.61
C ASP A 218 -14.01 -25.85 -13.04
N GLY A 219 -13.20 -25.58 -14.07
CA GLY A 219 -13.57 -25.69 -15.48
C GLY A 219 -14.61 -24.66 -15.96
N LEU A 220 -15.01 -23.72 -15.11
CA LEU A 220 -16.09 -22.77 -15.34
C LEU A 220 -15.60 -21.33 -15.40
N SER A 221 -14.49 -21.03 -14.73
CA SER A 221 -13.90 -19.70 -14.69
C SER A 221 -12.49 -19.68 -15.28
N CYS A 222 -12.04 -18.48 -15.67
CA CYS A 222 -10.68 -18.15 -16.04
C CYS A 222 -10.04 -17.30 -14.94
N ARG A 223 -8.75 -17.51 -14.75
CA ARG A 223 -7.87 -16.73 -13.88
C ARG A 223 -6.58 -16.43 -14.60
N GLY A 224 -5.86 -15.40 -14.17
CA GLY A 224 -4.67 -15.00 -14.88
C GLY A 224 -3.99 -13.78 -14.32
N ALA A 225 -3.06 -13.27 -15.11
CA ALA A 225 -2.37 -12.02 -14.82
C ALA A 225 -2.31 -11.16 -16.09
N ALA A 226 -2.48 -9.86 -15.92
CA ALA A 226 -2.35 -8.87 -16.97
C ALA A 226 -1.38 -7.77 -16.53
N GLU A 227 -0.58 -7.29 -17.46
CA GLU A 227 0.32 -6.16 -17.25
C GLU A 227 -0.07 -5.06 -18.23
N PHE A 228 -0.60 -3.96 -17.70
CA PHE A 228 -0.84 -2.73 -18.43
C PHE A 228 0.46 -1.94 -18.59
N GLU A 229 0.59 -1.17 -19.67
CA GLU A 229 1.72 -0.26 -19.85
C GLU A 229 1.73 0.90 -18.83
N THR A 230 0.58 1.18 -18.22
CA THR A 230 0.41 2.30 -17.28
C THR A 230 -0.24 1.84 -15.97
N VAL A 231 0.15 2.48 -14.87
CA VAL A 231 -0.42 2.24 -13.54
C VAL A 231 -1.87 2.74 -13.47
N GLU A 232 -2.20 3.82 -14.19
CA GLU A 232 -3.54 4.37 -14.24
C GLU A 232 -4.55 3.39 -14.86
N ALA A 233 -4.18 2.69 -15.94
CA ALA A 233 -5.04 1.68 -16.57
C ALA A 233 -5.31 0.49 -15.64
N ALA A 234 -4.27 0.00 -14.95
CA ALA A 234 -4.42 -1.06 -13.95
C ALA A 234 -5.36 -0.63 -12.82
N LYS A 235 -5.22 0.60 -12.32
CA LYS A 235 -6.10 1.17 -11.29
C LYS A 235 -7.54 1.29 -11.77
N ALA A 236 -7.76 1.85 -12.96
CA ALA A 236 -9.09 1.99 -13.54
C ALA A 236 -9.77 0.63 -13.77
N CYS A 237 -9.00 -0.39 -14.15
CA CYS A 237 -9.47 -1.76 -14.31
C CYS A 237 -9.93 -2.35 -12.97
N ILE A 238 -9.12 -2.26 -11.92
CA ILE A 238 -9.46 -2.74 -10.57
C ILE A 238 -10.71 -2.00 -10.06
N ASP A 239 -10.72 -0.67 -10.11
CA ASP A 239 -11.81 0.14 -9.57
C ASP A 239 -13.16 -0.20 -10.24
N LYS A 240 -13.15 -0.48 -11.55
CA LYS A 240 -14.34 -0.80 -12.33
C LYS A 240 -14.77 -2.25 -12.23
N TYR A 241 -13.86 -3.21 -12.35
CA TYR A 241 -14.20 -4.63 -12.51
C TYR A 241 -14.05 -5.46 -11.23
N ASP A 242 -13.30 -5.02 -10.23
CA ASP A 242 -13.23 -5.75 -8.96
C ASP A 242 -14.60 -5.79 -8.28
N GLY A 243 -15.09 -7.00 -8.03
CA GLY A 243 -16.40 -7.27 -7.44
C GLY A 243 -17.59 -7.24 -8.41
N VAL A 244 -17.37 -7.15 -9.74
CA VAL A 244 -18.46 -7.18 -10.72
C VAL A 244 -18.99 -8.61 -10.92
N ASP A 245 -20.30 -8.78 -10.79
CA ASP A 245 -21.00 -10.04 -11.07
C ASP A 245 -21.09 -10.27 -12.58
N MET A 246 -20.55 -11.39 -13.06
CA MET A 246 -20.57 -11.82 -14.47
C MET A 246 -21.76 -12.72 -14.81
N GLY A 247 -22.70 -12.88 -13.87
CA GLY A 247 -23.81 -13.82 -13.94
C GLY A 247 -23.41 -15.21 -13.45
N LEU A 248 -24.41 -16.09 -13.29
CA LEU A 248 -24.23 -17.49 -12.87
C LEU A 248 -23.50 -17.69 -11.52
N GLY A 249 -23.46 -16.65 -10.68
CA GLY A 249 -22.82 -16.70 -9.37
C GLY A 249 -21.28 -16.56 -9.41
N THR A 250 -20.71 -16.11 -10.53
CA THR A 250 -19.28 -15.80 -10.63
C THR A 250 -19.02 -14.30 -10.56
N THR A 251 -18.22 -13.89 -9.58
CA THR A 251 -17.80 -12.50 -9.39
C THR A 251 -16.36 -12.33 -9.87
N LEU A 252 -16.07 -11.23 -10.55
CA LEU A 252 -14.72 -10.87 -10.91
C LEU A 252 -13.93 -10.47 -9.66
N GLU A 253 -12.73 -11.02 -9.55
CA GLU A 253 -11.76 -10.65 -8.54
C GLU A 253 -10.54 -10.08 -9.25
N PHE A 254 -10.15 -8.86 -8.91
CA PHE A 254 -8.91 -8.27 -9.38
C PHE A 254 -8.00 -7.98 -8.20
N LYS A 255 -6.68 -8.17 -8.38
CA LYS A 255 -5.69 -7.87 -7.35
C LYS A 255 -4.46 -7.18 -7.93
N ALA A 256 -4.07 -6.04 -7.36
CA ALA A 256 -2.81 -5.39 -7.70
C ALA A 256 -1.60 -6.28 -7.31
N LEU A 257 -0.58 -6.32 -8.18
CA LEU A 257 0.66 -7.09 -8.00
C LEU A 257 1.90 -6.21 -7.82
#